data_AF-A0A1F5FFZ2-F1
#
_entry.id   AF-A0A1F5FFZ2-F1
#
_cell.length_a   1.000
_cell.length_b   1.000
_cell.length_c   1.000
_cell.angle_alpha   90.00
_cell.angle_beta   90.00
_cell.angle_gamma   90.00
#
_symmetry.space_group_name_H-M   'P 1'
#
loop_
_entity.id
_entity.type
_entity.pdbx_description
1 polymer ?
#
loop_
_entity_poly.entity_id
_entity_poly.type
_entity_poly.pdbx_seq_one_letter_code
_entity_poly.pdbx_strand_id
1 'polypeptide(L)'
;MLCFWWGLVALMVWRVDPAIVADIPTKESYLIPAVLAWMTLWYTLSLVVGDKKRGAVVASGILIYLYLRLWGVDIWWNVGLLAVIFGLIYRLVVIKFKKPDPPDPPAGGQG
;
A
#
# COMPACT_ATOMS: atom_id res chain seq x y z
N MET A 1 0.04 -15.59 -10.06
CA MET A 1 0.66 -14.85 -8.93
C MET A 1 -0.39 -14.23 -8.00
N LEU A 2 -1.34 -13.42 -8.51
CA LEU A 2 -2.38 -12.76 -7.69
C LEU A 2 -3.21 -13.75 -6.85
N CYS A 3 -3.72 -14.82 -7.47
CA CYS A 3 -4.52 -15.83 -6.79
C CYS A 3 -3.74 -16.60 -5.71
N PHE A 4 -2.41 -16.71 -5.85
CA PHE A 4 -1.57 -17.35 -4.85
C PHE A 4 -1.47 -16.51 -3.58
N TRP A 5 -1.26 -15.20 -3.71
CA TRP A 5 -1.21 -14.26 -2.58
C TRP A 5 -2.56 -14.16 -1.86
N TRP A 6 -3.66 -14.03 -2.61
CA TRP A 6 -5.00 -14.04 -2.03
C TRP A 6 -5.37 -15.39 -1.40
N GLY A 7 -4.90 -16.51 -1.97
CA GLY A 7 -5.05 -17.83 -1.36
C GLY A 7 -4.32 -17.95 -0.02
N LEU A 8 -3.09 -17.43 0.08
CA LEU A 8 -2.34 -17.38 1.34
C LEU A 8 -3.03 -16.51 2.40
N VAL A 9 -3.51 -15.32 2.02
CA VAL A 9 -4.25 -14.45 2.94
C VAL A 9 -5.55 -15.12 3.39
N ALA A 10 -6.31 -15.73 2.48
CA ALA A 10 -7.54 -16.44 2.82
C ALA A 10 -7.28 -17.63 3.75
N LEU A 11 -6.19 -18.38 3.52
CA LEU A 11 -5.80 -19.49 4.38
C LEU A 11 -5.39 -19.01 5.78
N MET A 12 -4.67 -17.89 5.88
CA MET A 12 -4.40 -17.27 7.19
C MET A 12 -5.68 -16.87 7.91
N VAL A 13 -6.57 -16.15 7.23
CA VAL A 13 -7.82 -15.67 7.84
C VAL A 13 -8.73 -16.83 8.27
N TRP A 14 -8.76 -17.91 7.50
CA TRP A 14 -9.67 -19.03 7.76
C TRP A 14 -9.10 -20.06 8.74
N ARG A 15 -7.77 -20.26 8.73
CA ARG A 15 -7.14 -21.42 9.39
C ARG A 15 -6.17 -21.08 10.51
N VAL A 16 -5.68 -19.84 10.57
CA VAL A 16 -4.72 -19.42 11.59
C VAL A 16 -5.47 -18.69 12.70
N ASP A 17 -5.32 -19.21 13.93
CA ASP A 17 -5.88 -18.55 15.11
C ASP A 17 -5.18 -17.18 15.30
N PRO A 18 -5.95 -16.07 15.38
CA PRO A 18 -5.39 -14.75 15.56
C PRO A 18 -4.49 -14.63 16.80
N ALA A 19 -4.73 -15.41 17.86
CA ALA A 19 -3.90 -15.41 19.05
C ALA A 19 -2.48 -15.96 18.78
N ILE A 20 -2.33 -16.89 17.84
CA ILE A 20 -1.04 -17.49 17.49
C ILE A 20 -0.16 -16.52 16.69
N VAL A 21 -0.78 -15.70 15.83
CA VAL A 21 -0.07 -14.70 15.00
C VAL A 21 0.08 -13.34 15.64
N ALA A 22 -0.65 -13.07 16.72
CA ALA A 22 -0.48 -11.86 17.51
C ALA A 22 0.93 -11.77 18.11
N ASP A 23 1.54 -12.88 18.49
CA ASP A 23 2.76 -12.89 19.32
C ASP A 23 4.09 -13.07 18.55
N ILE A 24 4.05 -13.07 17.22
CA ILE A 24 5.24 -13.31 16.39
C ILE A 24 5.52 -12.04 15.55
N PRO A 25 6.65 -11.32 15.74
CA PRO A 25 7.83 -11.60 16.60
C PRO A 25 7.79 -10.96 18.01
N THR A 26 6.81 -10.11 18.30
CA THR A 26 6.60 -9.45 19.60
C THR A 26 5.10 -9.52 19.94
N LYS A 27 4.74 -9.47 21.23
CA LYS A 27 3.34 -9.52 21.68
C LYS A 27 2.47 -8.51 20.94
N GLU A 28 1.30 -8.96 20.49
CA GLU A 28 0.29 -8.17 19.75
C GLU A 28 0.77 -7.48 18.46
N SER A 29 1.86 -7.94 17.86
CA SER A 29 2.47 -7.27 16.72
C SER A 29 1.78 -7.53 15.38
N TYR A 30 1.04 -8.64 15.22
CA TYR A 30 0.38 -9.05 13.97
C TYR A 30 1.23 -8.84 12.70
N LEU A 31 2.56 -8.92 12.82
CA LEU A 31 3.50 -8.39 11.83
C LEU A 31 3.52 -9.26 10.58
N ILE A 32 3.53 -10.58 10.77
CA ILE A 32 3.50 -11.58 9.69
C ILE A 32 2.23 -11.43 8.84
N PRO A 33 1.00 -11.46 9.40
CA PRO A 33 -0.20 -11.26 8.60
C PRO A 33 -0.27 -9.85 8.00
N ALA A 34 0.23 -8.82 8.68
CA ALA A 34 0.29 -7.47 8.13
C ALA A 34 1.19 -7.37 6.89
N VAL A 35 2.38 -7.98 6.91
CA VAL A 35 3.30 -8.01 5.75
C VAL A 35 2.69 -8.79 4.58
N LEU A 36 2.08 -9.94 4.84
CA LEU A 36 1.40 -10.72 3.80
C LEU A 36 0.21 -9.98 3.18
N ALA A 37 -0.61 -9.33 4.02
CA ALA A 37 -1.69 -8.46 3.57
C ALA A 37 -1.14 -7.29 2.75
N TRP A 38 -0.06 -6.66 3.20
CA TRP A 38 0.58 -5.55 2.49
C TRP A 38 1.10 -5.97 1.12
N MET A 39 1.82 -7.08 1.01
CA MET A 39 2.33 -7.58 -0.28
C MET A 39 1.18 -7.90 -1.24
N THR A 40 0.10 -8.51 -0.73
CA THR A 40 -1.09 -8.85 -1.51
C THR A 40 -1.81 -7.59 -2.00
N LEU A 41 -2.02 -6.61 -1.12
CA LEU A 41 -2.64 -5.32 -1.46
C LEU A 41 -1.78 -4.52 -2.42
N TRP A 42 -0.48 -4.44 -2.18
CA TRP A 42 0.46 -3.73 -3.07
C TRP A 42 0.42 -4.31 -4.47
N TYR A 43 0.50 -5.63 -4.61
CA TYR A 43 0.47 -6.27 -5.92
C TYR A 43 -0.87 -6.04 -6.62
N THR A 44 -1.99 -6.18 -5.91
CA THR A 44 -3.33 -5.96 -6.44
C THR A 44 -3.51 -4.50 -6.90
N LEU A 45 -3.17 -3.53 -6.05
CA LEU A 45 -3.33 -2.11 -6.33
C LEU A 45 -2.36 -1.60 -7.39
N SER A 46 -1.16 -2.17 -7.46
CA SER A 46 -0.21 -1.85 -8.54
C SER A 46 -0.75 -2.25 -9.91
N LEU A 47 -1.50 -3.35 -9.99
CA LEU A 47 -2.17 -3.76 -11.23
C LEU A 47 -3.38 -2.89 -11.54
N VAL A 48 -4.21 -2.57 -10.54
CA VAL A 48 -5.40 -1.72 -10.72
C VAL A 48 -5.04 -0.30 -11.16
N VAL A 49 -4.01 0.28 -10.54
CA VAL A 49 -3.57 1.66 -10.82
C VAL A 49 -2.59 1.72 -12.01
N GLY A 50 -2.05 0.58 -12.45
CA GLY A 50 -1.04 0.49 -13.51
C GLY A 50 0.33 1.06 -13.12
N ASP A 51 0.55 1.38 -11.84
CA ASP A 51 1.78 2.00 -11.34
C ASP A 51 2.17 1.38 -9.99
N LYS A 52 3.38 0.78 -9.95
CA LYS A 52 3.92 0.11 -8.76
C LYS A 52 4.12 1.04 -7.57
N LYS A 53 4.50 2.30 -7.83
CA LYS A 53 4.74 3.30 -6.77
C LYS A 53 3.42 3.76 -6.17
N ARG A 54 2.43 4.05 -7.02
CA ARG A 54 1.09 4.45 -6.56
C ARG A 54 0.41 3.32 -5.79
N GLY A 55 0.50 2.10 -6.30
CA GLY A 55 0.00 0.91 -5.62
C GLY A 55 0.61 0.72 -4.23
N ALA A 56 1.91 0.98 -4.07
CA ALA A 56 2.59 0.85 -2.77
C ALA A 56 2.09 1.88 -1.75
N VAL A 57 1.93 3.14 -2.17
CA VAL A 57 1.44 4.20 -1.28
C VAL A 57 0.01 3.90 -0.81
N VAL A 58 -0.86 3.47 -1.72
CA VAL A 58 -2.26 3.14 -1.38
C VAL A 58 -2.33 1.90 -0.48
N ALA A 59 -1.57 0.84 -0.78
CA ALA A 59 -1.53 -0.37 0.04
C ALA A 59 -1.05 -0.10 1.47
N SER A 60 -0.01 0.71 1.62
CA SER A 60 0.47 1.16 2.94
C SER A 60 -0.61 1.97 3.68
N GLY A 61 -1.35 2.84 2.98
CA GLY A 61 -2.44 3.60 3.58
C GLY A 61 -3.55 2.73 4.16
N ILE A 62 -3.97 1.73 3.38
CA ILE A 62 -4.99 0.75 3.80
C ILE A 62 -4.50 -0.07 4.99
N LEU A 63 -3.25 -0.54 4.95
CA LEU A 63 -2.70 -1.36 6.03
C LEU A 63 -2.57 -0.58 7.35
N ILE A 64 -2.08 0.66 7.31
CA ILE A 64 -1.95 1.49 8.52
C ILE A 64 -3.34 1.81 9.08
N TYR A 65 -4.33 2.09 8.22
CA TYR A 65 -5.71 2.29 8.66
C TYR A 65 -6.27 1.05 9.36
N LEU A 66 -6.07 -0.14 8.78
CA LEU A 66 -6.47 -1.42 9.40
C LEU A 66 -5.80 -1.61 10.76
N TYR A 67 -4.53 -1.26 10.89
CA TYR A 67 -3.79 -1.36 12.15
C TYR A 67 -4.33 -0.42 13.23
N LEU A 68 -4.66 0.83 12.87
CA LEU A 68 -5.29 1.78 13.79
C LEU A 68 -6.69 1.33 14.23
N ARG A 69 -7.44 0.72 13.32
CA ARG A 69 -8.75 0.14 13.60
C ARG A 69 -8.65 -1.02 14.58
N LEU A 70 -7.60 -1.85 14.52
CA LEU A 70 -7.38 -2.93 15.49
C LEU A 70 -7.13 -2.41 16.91
N TRP A 71 -6.47 -1.26 17.04
CA TRP A 71 -6.17 -0.63 18.34
C TRP A 71 -7.31 0.28 18.84
N GLY A 72 -8.43 0.38 18.11
CA GLY A 72 -9.57 1.22 18.47
C GLY A 72 -9.26 2.72 18.50
N VAL A 73 -8.17 3.15 17.85
CA VAL A 73 -7.73 4.56 17.79
C VAL A 73 -8.18 5.22 16.48
N ASP A 74 -9.15 4.64 15.78
CA ASP A 74 -9.67 5.13 14.51
C ASP A 74 -10.69 6.28 14.68
N ILE A 75 -10.42 7.18 15.62
CA ILE A 75 -11.15 8.44 15.77
C ILE A 75 -11.08 9.18 14.43
N TRP A 76 -12.19 9.81 14.02
CA TRP A 76 -12.29 10.58 12.76
C TRP A 76 -11.11 11.52 12.50
N TRP A 77 -10.54 12.09 13.57
CA TRP A 77 -9.36 12.95 13.50
C TRP A 77 -8.10 12.22 13.02
N ASN A 78 -7.86 11.00 13.50
CA ASN A 78 -6.71 10.18 13.10
C ASN A 78 -6.86 9.69 11.65
N VAL A 79 -8.09 9.40 11.22
CA VAL A 79 -8.39 9.06 9.82
C VAL A 79 -8.09 10.25 8.90
N GLY A 80 -8.51 11.46 9.29
CA GLY A 80 -8.20 12.69 8.57
C GLY A 80 -6.70 12.97 8.49
N LEU A 81 -5.98 12.83 9.61
CA LEU A 81 -4.52 12.95 9.67
C LEU A 81 -3.83 11.95 8.75
N LEU A 82 -4.29 10.70 8.72
CA LEU A 82 -3.76 9.68 7.81
C LEU A 82 -3.95 10.08 6.36
N ALA A 83 -5.14 10.55 5.99
CA ALA A 83 -5.44 10.97 4.62
C ALA A 83 -4.51 12.10 4.16
N VAL A 84 -4.23 13.08 5.05
CA VAL A 84 -3.30 14.17 4.78
C VAL A 84 -1.87 13.66 4.62
N ILE A 85 -1.39 12.82 5.54
CA ILE A 85 -0.03 12.26 5.49
C ILE A 85 0.17 11.43 4.21
N PHE A 86 -0.76 10.53 3.90
CA PHE A 86 -0.69 9.72 2.69
C PHE A 86 -0.85 10.53 1.42
N GLY A 87 -1.68 11.59 1.43
CA GLY A 87 -1.78 12.55 0.32
C GLY A 87 -0.46 13.29 0.08
N LEU A 88 0.25 13.70 1.14
CA LEU A 88 1.57 14.32 1.04
C LEU A 88 2.63 13.34 0.54
N ILE A 89 2.66 12.11 1.06
CA ILE A 89 3.58 11.06 0.60
C ILE A 89 3.33 10.75 -0.88
N TYR A 90 2.07 10.58 -1.27
CA TYR A 90 1.68 10.37 -2.66
C TYR A 90 2.19 11.52 -3.54
N ARG A 91 1.99 12.77 -3.12
CA ARG A 91 2.47 13.95 -3.83
C ARG A 91 3.99 13.94 -3.99
N LEU A 92 4.75 13.65 -2.94
CA LEU A 92 6.21 13.62 -2.99
C LEU A 92 6.74 12.49 -3.86
N VAL A 93 6.18 11.29 -3.75
CA VAL A 93 6.65 10.09 -4.46
C VAL A 93 6.24 10.09 -5.94
N VAL A 94 5.06 10.64 -6.26
CA VAL A 94 4.50 10.56 -7.62
C VAL A 94 4.78 11.82 -8.43
N ILE A 95 4.68 13.02 -7.83
CA ILE A 95 4.80 14.27 -8.59
C ILE A 95 6.26 14.65 -8.83
N LYS A 96 7.18 14.43 -7.86
CA LYS A 96 8.60 14.81 -8.05
C LYS A 96 9.35 13.96 -9.08
N PHE A 97 8.80 12.82 -9.51
CA PHE A 97 9.47 11.90 -10.44
C PHE A 97 8.87 11.87 -11.84
N LYS A 98 7.93 12.77 -12.17
CA LYS A 98 7.51 12.94 -13.57
C LYS A 98 8.68 13.58 -14.32
N LYS A 99 9.33 12.83 -15.22
CA LYS A 99 10.38 13.37 -16.10
C LYS A 99 9.81 14.56 -16.88
N PRO A 100 10.57 15.65 -17.05
CA PRO A 100 10.17 16.71 -17.98
C PRO A 100 9.98 16.10 -19.37
N ASP A 101 8.98 16.61 -20.10
CA ASP A 101 8.72 16.15 -21.46
C ASP A 101 10.00 16.30 -22.30
N PRO A 102 10.30 15.34 -23.19
CA PRO A 102 11.43 15.50 -24.09
C PRO A 102 11.27 16.79 -24.88
N PRO A 103 12.37 17.54 -25.12
CA PRO A 103 12.30 18.75 -25.93
C PRO A 103 11.70 18.43 -27.30
N ASP A 104 10.85 19.33 -27.79
CA ASP A 104 10.25 19.18 -29.11
C ASP A 104 11.35 18.93 -30.15
N PRO A 105 11.13 18.01 -31.11
CA PRO A 105 12.09 17.79 -32.18
C PRO A 105 12.35 19.13 -32.89
N PRO A 106 13.61 19.43 -33.27
CA PRO A 106 13.93 20.70 -33.91
C PRO A 106 13.04 20.89 -35.13
N ALA A 107 12.32 22.00 -35.15
CA ALA A 107 11.51 22.43 -36.29
C ALA A 107 12.46 22.80 -37.43
N GLY A 108 12.88 21.81 -38.23
CA GLY A 108 13.83 22.07 -39.31
C GLY A 108 14.49 20.80 -39.81
N GLY A 109 13.78 20.10 -40.69
CA GLY A 109 14.29 18.94 -41.43
C GLY A 109 13.57 18.79 -42.76
N GLN A 110 13.45 19.87 -43.52
CA GLN A 110 13.20 19.81 -44.96
C GLN A 110 14.49 20.26 -45.64
N GLY A 111 15.26 19.27 -46.09
CA GLY A 111 16.33 19.47 -47.07
C GLY A 111 15.75 19.47 -48.48
#